data_AF-A0A3B0RWS6-F1
#
_entry.id   AF-A0A3B0RWS6-F1
#
_cell.length_a   1.000
_cell.length_b   1.000
_cell.length_c   1.000
_cell.angle_alpha   90.00
_cell.angle_beta   90.00
_cell.angle_gamma   90.00
#
_symmetry.space_group_name_H-M   'P 1'
#
loop_
_entity.id
_entity.type
_entity.pdbx_description
1 polymer ?
#
loop_
_entity_poly.entity_id
_entity_poly.type
_entity_poly.pdbx_seq_one_letter_code
_entity_poly.pdbx_strand_id
1 'polypeptide(L)'
;MTDTNSFACADCEVKGQRPCAPKGEFDTAWVAQSYLEMINANDTTDPAKDISWAYNCLDNLHMDNPELAFRIILMMAGTLTSQMQASMVAAGPLEDLIANKGCVFIDRIEALARQSKRFRYILSGVWSQGRSNTPDWKRIAALQATGPHIDRDETMPPSDIPA
;
A
#
# COMPACT_ATOMS: atom_id res chain seq x y z
N MET A 1 -29.78 13.82 5.66
CA MET A 1 -29.47 12.81 4.64
C MET A 1 -28.32 12.01 5.19
N THR A 2 -28.61 10.80 5.65
CA THR A 2 -27.62 9.85 6.16
C THR A 2 -27.06 9.11 4.94
N ASP A 3 -25.81 9.37 4.58
CA ASP A 3 -25.11 8.60 3.54
C ASP A 3 -24.83 7.19 4.08
N THR A 4 -25.83 6.33 3.95
CA THR A 4 -25.71 4.88 4.14
C THR A 4 -25.08 4.27 2.90
N ASN A 5 -23.75 4.31 2.82
CA ASN A 5 -22.91 3.29 2.19
C ASN A 5 -21.42 3.65 2.28
N SER A 6 -20.91 3.92 3.49
CA SER A 6 -19.47 3.78 3.70
C SER A 6 -19.17 2.29 3.80
N PHE A 7 -18.54 1.72 2.78
CA PHE A 7 -17.96 0.40 2.87
C PHE A 7 -16.74 0.51 3.79
N ALA A 8 -16.97 0.35 5.10
CA ALA A 8 -15.90 0.41 6.06
C ALA A 8 -15.06 -0.86 5.92
N CYS A 9 -13.91 -0.73 5.24
CA CYS A 9 -12.94 -1.80 5.03
C CYS A 9 -12.58 -2.57 6.32
N ALA A 10 -12.64 -1.89 7.47
CA ALA A 10 -12.33 -2.45 8.77
C ALA A 10 -13.55 -3.02 9.52
N ASP A 11 -14.78 -2.76 9.07
CA ASP A 11 -15.99 -3.22 9.73
C ASP A 11 -16.43 -4.56 9.12
N CYS A 12 -16.07 -5.62 9.84
CA CYS A 12 -16.41 -6.98 9.46
C CYS A 12 -17.83 -7.35 9.89
N GLU A 13 -18.83 -6.81 9.19
CA GLU A 13 -20.23 -6.98 9.61
C GLU A 13 -20.86 -8.29 9.11
N VAL A 14 -20.37 -8.86 7.99
CA VAL A 14 -20.97 -10.06 7.38
C VAL A 14 -19.92 -11.14 7.10
N LYS A 15 -20.03 -12.28 7.80
CA LYS A 15 -19.17 -13.46 7.57
C LYS A 15 -19.23 -13.94 6.12
N GLY A 16 -18.08 -14.13 5.49
CA GLY A 16 -17.98 -14.60 4.11
C GLY A 16 -18.28 -13.53 3.05
N GLN A 17 -18.53 -12.28 3.45
CA GLN A 17 -18.51 -11.13 2.55
C GLN A 17 -17.21 -10.36 2.73
N ARG A 18 -16.61 -9.99 1.60
CA ARG A 18 -15.45 -9.11 1.55
C ARG A 18 -15.81 -7.80 2.27
N PRO A 19 -14.94 -7.23 3.12
CA PRO A 19 -13.49 -7.46 3.21
C PRO A 19 -13.06 -8.53 4.23
N CYS A 20 -14.00 -9.23 4.88
CA CYS A 20 -13.66 -10.20 5.91
C CYS A 20 -12.87 -11.38 5.37
N ALA A 21 -11.89 -11.83 6.14
CA ALA A 21 -11.25 -13.10 5.90
C ALA A 21 -12.29 -14.22 5.90
N PRO A 22 -12.02 -15.39 5.29
CA PRO A 22 -12.95 -16.52 5.30
C PRO A 22 -13.45 -16.95 6.70
N LYS A 23 -12.68 -16.62 7.75
CA LYS A 23 -13.04 -16.87 9.17
C LYS A 23 -14.02 -15.85 9.77
N GLY A 24 -14.31 -14.75 9.07
CA GLY A 24 -15.27 -13.72 9.49
C GLY A 24 -14.69 -12.58 10.33
N GLU A 25 -13.37 -12.40 10.30
CA GLU A 25 -12.66 -11.33 11.01
C GLU A 25 -11.85 -10.50 10.02
N PHE A 26 -11.58 -9.24 10.38
CA PHE A 26 -10.66 -8.42 9.61
C PHE A 26 -9.24 -8.96 9.78
N ASP A 27 -8.58 -9.23 8.67
CA ASP A 27 -7.21 -9.73 8.63
C ASP A 27 -6.40 -8.91 7.64
N THR A 28 -5.36 -8.24 8.14
CA THR A 28 -4.51 -7.42 7.29
C THR A 28 -3.74 -8.25 6.25
N ALA A 29 -3.40 -9.51 6.55
CA ALA A 29 -2.75 -10.40 5.60
C ALA A 29 -3.70 -10.80 4.48
N TRP A 30 -4.99 -10.99 4.80
CA TRP A 30 -6.02 -11.27 3.80
C TRP A 30 -6.18 -10.13 2.80
N VAL A 31 -6.23 -8.88 3.28
CA VAL A 31 -6.31 -7.70 2.41
C VAL A 31 -5.03 -7.56 1.56
N ALA A 32 -3.85 -7.73 2.18
CA ALA A 32 -2.57 -7.66 1.47
C ALA A 32 -2.49 -8.68 0.33
N GLN A 33 -2.82 -9.95 0.62
CA GLN A 33 -2.81 -11.02 -0.39
C GLN A 33 -3.81 -10.73 -1.51
N SER A 34 -5.03 -10.30 -1.17
CA SER A 34 -6.06 -9.99 -2.14
C SER A 34 -5.64 -8.84 -3.08
N TYR A 35 -5.00 -7.81 -2.55
CA TYR A 35 -4.48 -6.71 -3.38
C TYR A 35 -3.40 -7.20 -4.37
N LEU A 36 -2.49 -8.08 -3.93
CA LEU A 36 -1.47 -8.65 -4.82
C LEU A 36 -2.08 -9.60 -5.86
N GLU A 37 -3.11 -10.37 -5.49
CA GLU A 37 -3.87 -11.21 -6.43
C GLU A 37 -4.56 -10.34 -7.50
N MET A 38 -5.10 -9.18 -7.12
CA MET A 38 -5.67 -8.21 -8.06
C MET A 38 -4.63 -7.71 -9.06
N ILE A 39 -3.43 -7.34 -8.60
CA ILE A 39 -2.34 -6.89 -9.50
C ILE A 39 -1.98 -7.99 -10.52
N ASN A 40 -1.98 -9.25 -10.10
CA ASN A 40 -1.63 -10.38 -10.97
C ASN A 40 -2.78 -10.81 -11.89
N ALA A 41 -4.02 -10.45 -11.55
CA ALA A 41 -5.18 -10.76 -12.37
C ALA A 41 -5.16 -9.89 -13.63
N ASN A 42 -4.65 -10.44 -14.74
CA ASN A 42 -4.79 -9.84 -16.06
C ASN A 42 -6.28 -9.70 -16.39
N ASP A 43 -6.82 -8.49 -16.22
CA ASP A 43 -8.16 -8.02 -16.64
C ASP A 43 -9.20 -9.14 -16.76
N THR A 44 -9.50 -9.79 -15.62
CA THR A 44 -10.46 -10.89 -15.64
C THR A 44 -11.85 -10.29 -15.64
N THR A 45 -12.57 -10.41 -16.75
CA THR A 45 -13.99 -10.04 -16.87
C THR A 45 -14.93 -10.93 -16.04
N ASP A 46 -14.40 -11.76 -15.13
CA ASP A 46 -15.12 -12.65 -14.24
C ASP A 46 -15.59 -11.90 -12.99
N PRO A 47 -16.89 -11.57 -12.85
CA PRO A 47 -17.41 -10.84 -11.70
C PRO A 47 -17.29 -11.62 -10.39
N ALA A 48 -17.14 -12.95 -10.43
CA ALA A 48 -16.91 -13.76 -9.23
C ALA A 48 -15.50 -13.54 -8.65
N LYS A 49 -14.56 -13.09 -9.49
CA LYS A 49 -13.21 -12.67 -9.12
C LYS A 49 -13.07 -11.16 -9.03
N ASP A 50 -14.14 -10.45 -8.69
CA ASP A 50 -14.06 -9.02 -8.46
C ASP A 50 -13.20 -8.70 -7.22
N ILE A 51 -11.87 -8.64 -7.40
CA ILE A 51 -10.89 -8.34 -6.35
C ILE A 51 -10.72 -6.82 -6.20
N SER A 52 -11.50 -6.00 -6.94
CA SER A 52 -11.48 -4.53 -6.80
C SER A 52 -11.83 -4.05 -5.39
N TRP A 53 -12.54 -4.88 -4.61
CA TRP A 53 -12.80 -4.59 -3.21
C TRP A 53 -11.51 -4.35 -2.41
N ALA A 54 -10.41 -5.05 -2.71
CA ALA A 54 -9.16 -4.92 -1.97
C ALA A 54 -8.50 -3.56 -2.22
N TYR A 55 -8.61 -3.06 -3.47
CA TYR A 55 -8.25 -1.70 -3.83
C TYR A 55 -9.11 -0.69 -3.06
N ASN A 56 -10.44 -0.79 -3.16
CA ASN A 56 -11.36 0.11 -2.45
C ASN A 56 -11.14 0.08 -0.92
N CYS A 57 -10.77 -1.09 -0.39
CA CYS A 57 -10.44 -1.26 1.02
C CYS A 57 -9.26 -0.36 1.42
N LEU A 58 -8.15 -0.44 0.69
CA LEU A 58 -6.96 0.35 0.95
C LEU A 58 -7.15 1.84 0.65
N ASP A 59 -7.94 2.16 -0.38
CA ASP A 59 -8.34 3.52 -0.72
C ASP A 59 -9.14 4.18 0.43
N ASN A 60 -10.01 3.43 1.11
CA ASN A 60 -10.69 3.96 2.30
C ASN A 60 -9.77 4.00 3.53
N LEU A 61 -8.96 2.95 3.76
CA LEU A 61 -8.16 2.83 4.98
C LEU A 61 -7.14 3.95 5.14
N HIS A 62 -6.53 4.46 4.06
CA HIS A 62 -5.54 5.52 4.23
C HIS A 62 -6.14 6.81 4.80
N MET A 63 -7.46 7.02 4.64
CA MET A 63 -8.19 8.13 5.26
C MET A 63 -8.69 7.80 6.65
N ASP A 64 -9.37 6.65 6.78
CA ASP A 64 -10.15 6.27 7.97
C ASP A 64 -9.28 5.64 9.06
N ASN A 65 -8.33 4.80 8.67
CA ASN A 65 -7.44 4.09 9.59
C ASN A 65 -6.03 3.93 8.99
N PRO A 66 -5.26 5.03 8.91
CA PRO A 66 -3.98 5.04 8.21
C PRO A 66 -2.91 4.14 8.84
N GLU A 67 -3.03 3.82 10.13
CA GLU A 67 -2.17 2.82 10.78
C GLU A 67 -2.39 1.43 10.18
N LEU A 68 -3.64 1.08 9.91
CA LEU A 68 -3.99 -0.20 9.31
C LEU A 68 -3.54 -0.27 7.85
N ALA A 69 -3.77 0.81 7.09
CA ALA A 69 -3.25 0.94 5.72
C ALA A 69 -1.72 0.76 5.69
N PHE A 70 -1.00 1.47 6.57
CA PHE A 70 0.45 1.38 6.63
C PHE A 70 0.92 -0.03 6.97
N ARG A 71 0.26 -0.71 7.92
CA ARG A 71 0.57 -2.11 8.25
C ARG A 71 0.42 -3.03 7.04
N ILE A 72 -0.68 -2.90 6.30
CA ILE A 72 -0.95 -3.69 5.08
C ILE A 72 0.12 -3.43 4.01
N ILE A 73 0.50 -2.17 3.79
CA ILE A 73 1.57 -1.80 2.86
C ILE A 73 2.90 -2.46 3.24
N LEU A 74 3.26 -2.49 4.53
CA LEU A 74 4.50 -3.14 4.97
C LEU A 74 4.47 -4.67 4.77
N MET A 75 3.32 -5.32 5.00
CA MET A 75 3.19 -6.74 4.68
C MET A 75 3.32 -7.01 3.19
N MET A 76 2.67 -6.21 2.34
CA MET A 76 2.83 -6.34 0.89
C MET A 76 4.29 -6.14 0.48
N ALA A 77 4.95 -5.08 0.97
CA ALA A 77 6.34 -4.80 0.69
C ALA A 77 7.25 -6.01 0.99
N GLY A 78 6.95 -6.73 2.07
CA GLY A 78 7.67 -7.93 2.49
C GLY A 78 7.45 -9.17 1.63
N THR A 79 6.38 -9.22 0.83
CA THR A 79 5.95 -10.41 0.06
C THR A 79 5.95 -10.24 -1.46
N LEU A 80 6.18 -9.03 -1.99
CA LEU A 80 6.17 -8.81 -3.45
C LEU A 80 7.15 -9.75 -4.17
N THR A 81 6.75 -10.24 -5.34
CA THR A 81 7.53 -11.17 -6.15
C THR A 81 8.00 -10.58 -7.48
N SER A 82 7.56 -9.37 -7.83
CA SER A 82 7.92 -8.71 -9.08
C SER A 82 8.04 -7.19 -8.95
N GLN A 83 8.79 -6.59 -9.87
CA GLN A 83 8.88 -5.12 -10.02
C GLN A 83 7.50 -4.51 -10.30
N MET A 84 6.65 -5.18 -11.09
CA MET A 84 5.28 -4.73 -11.35
C MET A 84 4.47 -4.58 -10.05
N GLN A 85 4.52 -5.57 -9.15
CA GLN A 85 3.85 -5.47 -7.85
C GLN A 85 4.42 -4.32 -7.02
N ALA A 86 5.73 -4.09 -7.05
CA ALA A 86 6.35 -2.95 -6.38
C ALA A 86 5.86 -1.62 -6.93
N SER A 87 5.77 -1.47 -8.26
CA SER A 87 5.26 -0.25 -8.89
C SER A 87 3.80 0.01 -8.52
N MET A 88 2.96 -1.02 -8.54
CA MET A 88 1.53 -0.90 -8.22
C MET A 88 1.27 -0.62 -6.72
N VAL A 89 2.12 -1.13 -5.82
CA VAL A 89 2.05 -0.79 -4.39
C VAL A 89 2.60 0.61 -4.13
N ALA A 90 3.64 1.04 -4.86
CA ALA A 90 4.22 2.36 -4.74
C ALA A 90 3.25 3.45 -5.21
N ALA A 91 2.79 3.38 -6.46
CA ALA A 91 1.94 4.39 -7.09
C ALA A 91 0.47 4.37 -6.63
N GLY A 92 0.07 3.34 -5.89
CA GLY A 92 -1.25 3.27 -5.25
C GLY A 92 -1.14 3.50 -3.74
N PRO A 93 -1.32 2.46 -2.91
CA PRO A 93 -1.58 2.62 -1.49
C PRO A 93 -0.47 3.33 -0.69
N LEU A 94 0.81 3.18 -1.06
CA LEU A 94 1.88 3.92 -0.39
C LEU A 94 1.84 5.42 -0.74
N GLU A 95 1.63 5.75 -2.01
CA GLU A 95 1.47 7.13 -2.48
C GLU A 95 0.26 7.80 -1.85
N ASP A 96 -0.89 7.13 -1.82
CA ASP A 96 -2.12 7.69 -1.25
C ASP A 96 -1.98 7.96 0.25
N LEU A 97 -1.36 7.02 0.99
CA LEU A 97 -1.06 7.23 2.41
C LEU A 97 -0.13 8.43 2.62
N ILE A 98 0.93 8.54 1.82
CA ILE A 98 1.89 9.64 1.94
C ILE A 98 1.23 10.97 1.56
N ALA A 99 0.48 11.03 0.48
CA ALA A 99 -0.22 12.22 0.05
C ALA A 99 -1.16 12.71 1.17
N ASN A 100 -1.96 11.82 1.75
CA ASN A 100 -2.98 12.24 2.70
C ASN A 100 -2.49 12.36 4.15
N LYS A 101 -1.53 11.54 4.56
CA LYS A 101 -1.09 11.40 5.96
C LYS A 101 0.43 11.46 6.13
N GLY A 102 1.19 11.87 5.10
CA GLY A 102 2.65 11.88 5.10
C GLY A 102 3.27 12.60 6.30
N CYS A 103 2.70 13.72 6.74
CA CYS A 103 3.18 14.44 7.93
C CYS A 103 3.16 13.62 9.22
N VAL A 104 2.27 12.63 9.34
CA VAL A 104 2.17 11.73 10.51
C VAL A 104 3.15 10.57 10.40
N PHE A 105 3.43 10.09 9.19
CA PHE A 105 4.24 8.89 8.95
C PHE A 105 5.70 9.18 8.59
N ILE A 106 6.07 10.42 8.31
CA ILE A 106 7.38 10.76 7.73
C ILE A 106 8.57 10.23 8.53
N ASP A 107 8.54 10.32 9.87
CA ASP A 107 9.64 9.84 10.71
C ASP A 107 9.76 8.31 10.67
N ARG A 108 8.63 7.59 10.56
CA ARG A 108 8.59 6.13 10.40
C ARG A 108 9.07 5.71 9.01
N ILE A 109 8.64 6.43 7.97
CA ILE A 109 9.09 6.23 6.59
C ILE A 109 10.62 6.37 6.51
N GLU A 110 11.19 7.41 7.11
CA GLU A 110 12.64 7.59 7.16
C GLU A 110 13.34 6.48 7.96
N ALA A 111 12.78 6.07 9.10
CA ALA A 111 13.34 4.99 9.89
C ALA A 111 13.35 3.65 9.15
N LEU A 112 12.29 3.34 8.41
CA LEU A 112 12.18 2.16 7.55
C LEU A 112 13.13 2.25 6.36
N ALA A 113 13.20 3.40 5.68
CA ALA A 113 14.09 3.61 4.55
C ALA A 113 15.58 3.47 4.92
N ARG A 114 15.96 3.79 6.16
CA ARG A 114 17.33 3.55 6.67
C ARG A 114 17.65 2.06 6.86
N GLN A 115 16.64 1.24 7.13
CA GLN A 115 16.82 -0.17 7.50
C GLN A 115 16.57 -1.12 6.34
N SER A 116 15.72 -0.72 5.38
CA SER A 116 15.23 -1.61 4.34
C SER A 116 15.51 -1.06 2.94
N LYS A 117 16.38 -1.77 2.20
CA LYS A 117 16.61 -1.52 0.78
C LYS A 117 15.36 -1.82 -0.02
N ARG A 118 14.57 -2.82 0.39
CA ARG A 118 13.28 -3.17 -0.20
C ARG A 118 12.30 -2.00 -0.13
N PHE A 119 12.17 -1.41 1.05
CA PHE A 119 11.28 -0.28 1.25
C PHE A 119 11.73 0.94 0.45
N ARG A 120 13.04 1.24 0.38
CA ARG A 120 13.54 2.33 -0.49
C ARG A 120 13.24 2.10 -1.96
N TYR A 121 13.40 0.87 -2.44
CA TYR A 121 13.06 0.50 -3.81
C TYR A 121 11.58 0.80 -4.11
N ILE A 122 10.67 0.42 -3.22
CA ILE A 122 9.23 0.71 -3.39
C ILE A 122 8.97 2.22 -3.28
N LEU A 123 9.52 2.90 -2.27
CA LEU A 123 9.36 4.33 -2.05
C LEU A 123 9.83 5.17 -3.25
N SER A 124 10.82 4.70 -4.01
CA SER A 124 11.29 5.38 -5.23
C SER A 124 10.23 5.48 -6.34
N GLY A 125 9.21 4.62 -6.32
CA GLY A 125 8.11 4.65 -7.27
C GLY A 125 6.94 5.55 -6.89
N VAL A 126 7.03 6.28 -5.76
CA VAL A 126 5.97 7.16 -5.25
C VAL A 126 6.06 8.56 -5.87
N TRP A 127 4.93 9.09 -6.33
CA TRP A 127 4.84 10.38 -7.01
C TRP A 127 4.32 11.45 -6.07
N SER A 128 4.92 12.65 -6.14
CA SER A 128 4.55 13.75 -5.24
C SER A 128 3.17 14.35 -5.45
N GLN A 129 2.45 13.97 -6.52
CA GLN A 129 1.16 14.54 -6.91
C GLN A 129 1.12 16.08 -6.84
N GLY A 130 2.20 16.75 -7.26
CA GLY A 130 2.32 18.22 -7.23
C GLY A 130 2.68 18.83 -5.87
N ARG A 131 2.98 18.02 -4.85
CA ARG A 131 3.27 18.45 -3.47
C ARG A 131 4.76 18.49 -3.13
N SER A 132 5.64 18.37 -4.12
CA SER A 132 7.10 18.31 -3.98
C SER A 132 7.72 19.44 -3.14
N ASN A 133 7.06 20.59 -3.01
CA ASN A 133 7.55 21.73 -2.24
C ASN A 133 7.24 21.69 -0.73
N THR A 134 6.41 20.75 -0.29
CA THR A 134 6.04 20.61 1.14
C THR A 134 7.17 19.96 1.95
N PRO A 135 7.27 20.21 3.27
CA PRO A 135 8.38 19.72 4.09
C PRO A 135 8.53 18.20 4.11
N ASP A 136 7.42 17.47 4.21
CA ASP A 136 7.34 16.01 4.18
C ASP A 136 7.80 15.46 2.81
N TRP A 137 7.35 16.05 1.70
CA TRP A 137 7.76 15.61 0.38
C TRP A 137 9.21 15.92 0.04
N LYS A 138 9.81 16.99 0.58
CA LYS A 138 11.26 17.22 0.45
C LYS A 138 12.07 16.14 1.14
N ARG A 139 11.60 15.65 2.30
CA ARG A 139 12.24 14.54 3.02
C ARG A 139 12.11 13.23 2.23
N ILE A 140 10.94 12.96 1.65
CA ILE A 140 10.72 11.80 0.78
C ILE A 140 11.62 11.86 -0.46
N ALA A 141 11.68 13.01 -1.13
CA ALA A 141 12.54 13.20 -2.30
C ALA A 141 14.03 12.95 -1.96
N ALA A 142 14.49 13.34 -0.76
CA ALA A 142 15.84 13.03 -0.31
C ALA A 142 16.10 11.52 -0.15
N LEU A 143 15.10 10.76 0.30
CA LEU A 143 15.17 9.29 0.36
C LEU A 143 15.20 8.68 -1.04
N GLN A 144 14.37 9.16 -1.96
CA GLN A 144 14.27 8.68 -3.35
C GLN A 144 15.53 9.00 -4.19
N ALA A 145 16.24 10.08 -3.85
CA ALA A 145 17.45 10.50 -4.55
C ALA A 145 18.61 9.49 -4.43
N THR A 146 18.58 8.59 -3.45
CA THR A 146 19.69 7.66 -3.18
C THR A 146 19.21 6.23 -2.98
N GLY A 147 20.01 5.27 -3.45
CA GLY A 147 19.76 3.85 -3.25
C GLY A 147 19.02 3.16 -4.37
N PRO A 148 18.47 1.96 -4.09
CA PRO A 148 17.73 1.20 -5.06
C PRO A 148 16.51 1.97 -5.57
N HIS A 149 16.28 1.93 -6.87
CA HIS A 149 15.25 2.70 -7.54
C HIS A 149 14.52 1.86 -8.58
N ILE A 150 13.19 1.95 -8.58
CA ILE A 150 12.32 1.09 -9.38
C ILE A 150 12.54 1.27 -10.88
N ASP A 151 12.68 2.51 -11.36
CA ASP A 151 12.94 2.80 -12.78
C ASP A 151 14.39 2.58 -13.24
N ARG A 152 15.34 2.38 -12.32
CA ARG A 152 16.78 2.33 -12.65
C ARG A 152 17.40 0.96 -12.45
N ASP A 153 16.88 0.17 -11.51
CA ASP A 153 17.41 -1.14 -11.21
C ASP A 153 16.48 -2.25 -11.70
N GLU A 154 17.05 -3.17 -12.47
CA GLU A 154 16.35 -4.34 -13.02
C GLU A 154 15.97 -5.36 -11.94
N THR A 155 16.65 -5.33 -10.79
CA THR A 155 16.45 -6.30 -9.71
C THR A 155 15.89 -5.62 -8.47
N MET A 156 14.70 -6.03 -8.07
CA MET A 156 14.10 -5.66 -6.80
C MET A 156 14.92 -6.26 -5.64
N PRO A 157 15.32 -5.49 -4.61
CA PRO A 157 16.04 -6.01 -3.46
C PRO A 157 15.27 -7.14 -2.75
N PRO A 158 15.98 -8.09 -2.10
CA PRO A 158 15.33 -9.09 -1.26
C PRO A 158 14.56 -8.42 -0.12
N SER A 159 13.57 -9.13 0.43
CA SER A 159 12.81 -8.62 1.58
C SER A 159 13.72 -8.44 2.80
N ASP A 160 13.82 -7.21 3.27
CA ASP A 160 14.50 -6.79 4.51
C ASP A 160 13.60 -5.86 5.33
N ILE A 161 12.28 -6.01 5.17
CA ILE A 161 11.27 -5.27 5.93
C ILE A 161 11.31 -5.76 7.39
N PRO A 162 11.53 -4.88 8.38
CA PRO A 162 11.49 -5.26 9.79
C PRO A 162 10.13 -5.82 10.21
N ALA A 163 10.15 -6.79 11.12
CA ALA A 163 8.95 -7.40 11.72
C ALA A 163 8.21 -6.44 12.66
#